data_AF-A0A7Y5LA59-F1
#
_entry.id   AF-A0A7Y5LA59-F1
#
_cell.length_a   1.000
_cell.length_b   1.000
_cell.length_c   1.000
_cell.angle_alpha   90.00
_cell.angle_beta   90.00
_cell.angle_gamma   90.00
#
_symmetry.space_group_name_H-M   'P 1'
#
loop_
_entity.id
_entity.type
_entity.pdbx_description
1 polymer ?
#
loop_
_entity_poly.entity_id
_entity_poly.type
_entity_poly.pdbx_seq_one_letter_code
_entity_poly.pdbx_strand_id
1 'polypeptide(L)'
;MLDWLPENVSTYGGRIDFFFYVIYYITAGVFFLVAGAMIYFLVKYRHREGRRAVYSHGNTTLEWIWTSATTVAMLVLALVSKPLWGEIKQSRPAPDVQVRVAGKQFNWQIVYPGPDAQFDTADDYQIDNDLHVPVDAVVHVHLSSLDVI
;
A
#
# COMPACT_ATOMS: atom_id res chain seq x y z
N MET A 1 -8.77 -14.78 5.25
CA MET A 1 -8.38 -13.55 4.54
C MET A 1 -8.35 -13.88 3.05
N LEU A 2 -8.29 -12.91 2.12
CA LEU A 2 -8.37 -13.23 0.70
C LEU A 2 -7.07 -13.90 0.21
N ASP A 3 -7.15 -15.03 -0.48
CA ASP A 3 -5.98 -15.88 -0.81
C ASP A 3 -5.13 -15.37 -2.00
N TRP A 4 -5.28 -14.10 -2.39
CA TRP A 4 -4.58 -13.54 -3.56
C TRP A 4 -3.37 -12.67 -3.20
N LEU A 5 -3.22 -12.27 -1.93
CA LEU A 5 -1.98 -11.64 -1.48
C LEU A 5 -0.86 -12.69 -1.43
N PRO A 6 0.38 -12.31 -1.77
CA PRO A 6 1.51 -13.20 -1.60
C PRO A 6 1.66 -13.60 -0.13
N GLU A 7 2.33 -14.72 0.10
CA GLU A 7 2.63 -15.17 1.46
C GLU A 7 3.43 -14.08 2.20
N ASN A 8 2.98 -13.77 3.42
CA ASN A 8 3.68 -12.80 4.24
C ASN A 8 4.95 -13.41 4.83
N VAL A 9 6.10 -12.89 4.40
CA VAL A 9 7.45 -13.30 4.84
C VAL A 9 8.13 -12.26 5.74
N SER A 10 7.40 -11.24 6.22
CA SER A 10 7.96 -10.14 7.02
C SER A 10 7.17 -9.91 8.32
N THR A 11 7.87 -9.46 9.36
CA THR A 11 7.26 -9.05 10.64
C THR A 11 6.29 -7.85 10.49
N TYR A 12 6.42 -7.08 9.42
CA TYR A 12 5.50 -5.97 9.11
C TYR A 12 4.29 -6.40 8.27
N GLY A 13 4.40 -7.47 7.48
CA GLY A 13 3.42 -7.78 6.43
C GLY A 13 2.03 -8.04 6.98
N GLY A 14 1.88 -8.76 8.09
CA GLY A 14 0.57 -9.07 8.65
C GLY A 14 -0.21 -7.82 9.07
N ARG A 15 0.49 -6.78 9.53
CA ARG A 15 -0.14 -5.48 9.83
C ARG A 15 -0.49 -4.74 8.55
N ILE A 16 0.42 -4.70 7.57
CA ILE A 16 0.15 -4.10 6.26
C ILE A 16 -1.08 -4.75 5.61
N ASP A 17 -1.14 -6.07 5.59
CA ASP A 17 -2.24 -6.86 5.02
C ASP A 17 -3.55 -6.55 5.75
N PHE A 18 -3.54 -6.49 7.08
CA PHE A 18 -4.72 -6.10 7.86
C PHE A 18 -5.25 -4.72 7.44
N PHE A 19 -4.38 -3.70 7.35
CA PHE A 19 -4.77 -2.36 6.89
C PHE A 19 -5.30 -2.37 5.47
N PHE A 20 -4.64 -3.11 4.59
CA PHE A 20 -5.10 -3.30 3.22
C PHE A 20 -6.52 -3.88 3.19
N TYR A 21 -6.82 -4.92 3.97
CA TYR A 21 -8.16 -5.50 4.05
C TYR A 21 -9.20 -4.52 4.60
N VAL A 22 -8.86 -3.74 5.64
CA VAL A 22 -9.77 -2.71 6.17
C VAL A 22 -10.15 -1.71 5.08
N ILE A 23 -9.17 -1.17 4.36
CA ILE A 23 -9.41 -0.21 3.27
C ILE A 23 -10.19 -0.89 2.14
N TYR A 24 -9.83 -2.11 1.76
CA TYR A 24 -10.50 -2.89 0.73
C TYR A 24 -12.00 -3.09 1.05
N TYR A 25 -12.34 -3.53 2.25
CA TYR A 25 -13.75 -3.76 2.60
C TYR A 25 -14.56 -2.47 2.74
N ILE A 26 -13.96 -1.39 3.26
CA ILE A 26 -14.60 -0.07 3.31
C ILE A 26 -14.90 0.41 1.89
N THR A 27 -13.90 0.40 1.01
CA THR A 27 -14.04 0.88 -0.37
C THR A 27 -14.98 0.00 -1.19
N ALA A 28 -14.91 -1.32 -1.04
CA ALA A 28 -15.86 -2.25 -1.67
C ALA A 28 -17.30 -1.99 -1.19
N GLY A 29 -17.51 -1.78 0.11
CA GLY A 29 -18.83 -1.44 0.66
C GLY A 29 -19.41 -0.16 0.08
N VAL A 30 -18.60 0.91 0.02
CA VAL A 30 -19.00 2.18 -0.61
C VAL A 30 -19.27 2.01 -2.10
N PHE A 31 -18.43 1.25 -2.82
CA PHE A 31 -18.62 0.96 -4.23
C PHE A 31 -19.98 0.30 -4.49
N PHE A 32 -20.32 -0.76 -3.76
CA PHE A 32 -21.61 -1.43 -3.92
C PHE A 32 -22.79 -0.56 -3.51
N LEU A 33 -22.63 0.29 -2.50
CA LEU A 33 -23.65 1.27 -2.12
C LEU A 33 -23.93 2.25 -3.26
N VAL A 34 -22.89 2.86 -3.83
CA VAL A 34 -23.01 3.83 -4.92
C VAL A 34 -23.54 3.17 -6.19
N ALA A 35 -22.97 2.02 -6.58
CA ALA A 35 -23.42 1.27 -7.75
C ALA A 35 -24.88 0.81 -7.60
N GLY A 36 -25.26 0.33 -6.42
CA GLY A 36 -26.63 -0.06 -6.09
C GLY A 36 -27.60 1.12 -6.15
N ALA A 37 -27.24 2.26 -5.56
CA ALA A 37 -28.03 3.49 -5.63
C ALA A 37 -28.19 3.99 -7.08
N MET A 38 -27.12 3.92 -7.88
CA MET A 38 -27.15 4.26 -9.29
C MET A 38 -28.11 3.35 -10.07
N ILE A 39 -27.99 2.03 -9.93
CA ILE A 39 -28.90 1.06 -10.58
C ILE A 39 -30.34 1.31 -10.14
N TYR A 40 -30.56 1.51 -8.85
CA TYR A 40 -31.89 1.82 -8.30
C TYR A 40 -32.47 3.09 -8.93
N PHE A 41 -31.69 4.17 -9.06
CA PHE A 41 -32.15 5.40 -9.69
C PHE A 41 -32.38 5.26 -11.19
N LEU A 42 -31.53 4.51 -11.90
CA LEU A 42 -31.74 4.19 -13.32
C LEU A 42 -33.09 3.48 -13.54
N VAL A 43 -33.47 2.54 -12.67
CA VAL A 43 -34.74 1.82 -12.79
C VAL A 43 -35.94 2.67 -12.34
N LYS A 44 -35.83 3.32 -11.17
CA LYS A 44 -36.92 4.10 -10.55
C LYS A 44 -37.27 5.36 -11.34
N TYR A 45 -36.25 6.06 -11.82
CA TYR A 45 -36.37 7.33 -12.54
C TYR A 45 -36.17 7.16 -14.05
N ARG A 46 -36.24 5.92 -14.58
CA ARG A 46 -36.27 5.66 -16.03
C ARG A 46 -37.35 6.51 -16.70
N HIS A 47 -37.06 6.99 -17.91
CA HIS A 47 -38.01 7.73 -18.72
C HIS A 47 -39.33 6.97 -18.90
N ARG A 48 -40.44 7.69 -18.76
CA ARG A 48 -41.80 7.24 -19.03
C ARG A 48 -42.56 8.41 -19.63
N GLU A 49 -43.36 8.14 -20.66
CA GLU A 49 -44.20 9.16 -21.29
C GLU A 49 -45.08 9.87 -20.25
N GLY A 50 -45.19 11.19 -20.37
CA GLY A 50 -45.95 12.02 -19.44
C GLY A 50 -45.29 12.31 -18.08
N ARG A 51 -44.14 11.69 -17.74
CA ARG A 51 -43.44 11.94 -16.47
C ARG A 51 -42.48 13.14 -16.61
N ARG A 52 -42.77 14.23 -15.91
CA ARG A 52 -41.90 15.41 -15.84
C ARG A 52 -40.82 15.25 -14.77
N ALA A 53 -39.60 15.72 -15.05
CA ALA A 53 -38.52 15.76 -14.08
C ALA A 53 -38.82 16.79 -12.98
N VAL A 54 -38.41 16.47 -11.75
CA VAL A 54 -38.45 17.41 -10.63
C VAL A 54 -37.09 18.08 -10.54
N TYR A 55 -37.07 19.42 -10.61
CA TYR A 55 -35.85 20.20 -10.41
C TYR A 55 -35.65 20.45 -8.92
N SER A 56 -34.46 20.11 -8.42
CA SER A 56 -34.02 20.44 -7.07
C SER A 56 -32.66 21.14 -7.16
N HIS A 57 -32.47 22.18 -6.36
CA HIS A 57 -31.25 23.00 -6.36
C HIS A 57 -30.14 22.45 -5.46
N GLY A 58 -30.41 21.39 -4.70
CA GLY A 58 -29.44 20.78 -3.78
C GLY A 58 -30.06 20.50 -2.41
N ASN A 59 -29.26 19.88 -1.55
CA ASN A 59 -29.64 19.63 -0.17
C ASN A 59 -28.40 19.80 0.71
N THR A 60 -28.26 20.99 1.29
CA THR A 60 -27.13 21.37 2.13
C THR A 60 -26.94 20.41 3.31
N THR A 61 -28.03 19.85 3.87
CA THR A 61 -27.92 18.86 4.94
C THR A 61 -27.29 17.57 4.45
N LEU A 62 -27.69 17.09 3.27
CA LEU A 62 -27.11 15.89 2.64
C LEU A 62 -25.62 16.12 2.32
N GLU A 63 -25.31 17.30 1.79
CA GLU A 63 -23.95 17.75 1.48
C GLU A 63 -23.03 17.70 2.71
N TRP A 64 -23.50 18.25 3.83
CA TRP A 64 -22.76 18.21 5.09
C TRP A 64 -22.56 16.78 5.62
N ILE A 65 -23.59 15.92 5.52
CA ILE A 65 -23.51 14.54 6.00
C ILE A 65 -22.43 13.77 5.25
N TRP A 66 -22.44 13.76 3.91
CA TRP A 66 -21.46 12.98 3.15
C TRP A 66 -20.05 13.56 3.26
N THR A 67 -19.93 14.89 3.34
CA THR A 67 -18.62 15.56 3.42
C THR A 67 -17.98 15.27 4.77
N SER A 68 -18.75 15.38 5.85
CA SER A 68 -18.30 15.06 7.20
C SER A 68 -17.98 13.58 7.34
N ALA A 69 -18.83 12.69 6.84
CA ALA A 69 -18.59 11.25 6.86
C ALA A 69 -17.27 10.88 6.15
N THR A 70 -17.04 11.44 4.95
CA THR A 70 -15.79 11.24 4.19
C THR A 70 -14.58 11.77 4.96
N THR A 71 -14.70 12.96 5.55
CA THR A 71 -13.63 13.59 6.33
C THR A 71 -13.27 12.75 7.55
N VAL A 72 -14.26 12.30 8.31
CA VAL A 72 -14.06 11.44 9.49
C VAL A 72 -13.43 10.12 9.09
N ALA A 73 -13.88 9.47 8.01
CA ALA A 73 -13.29 8.23 7.53
C ALA A 73 -11.80 8.39 7.18
N MET A 74 -11.44 9.46 6.46
CA MET A 74 -10.05 9.79 6.14
C MET A 74 -9.21 10.06 7.39
N LEU A 75 -9.73 10.83 8.34
CA LEU A 75 -9.03 11.11 9.59
C LEU A 75 -8.77 9.84 10.40
N VAL A 76 -9.77 8.97 10.53
CA VAL A 76 -9.62 7.68 11.24
C VAL A 76 -8.55 6.83 10.56
N LEU A 77 -8.61 6.65 9.24
CA LEU A 77 -7.62 5.85 8.52
C LEU A 77 -6.20 6.42 8.67
N ALA A 78 -6.04 7.75 8.60
CA ALA A 78 -4.75 8.40 8.78
C ALA A 78 -4.19 8.21 10.20
N LEU A 79 -5.03 8.38 11.23
CA LEU A 79 -4.61 8.23 12.63
C LEU A 79 -4.23 6.78 12.95
N VAL A 80 -5.00 5.81 12.45
CA VAL A 80 -4.75 4.39 12.68
C VAL A 80 -3.51 3.93 11.90
N SER A 81 -3.25 4.47 10.69
CA SER A 81 -2.06 4.12 9.88
C SER A 81 -0.75 4.71 10.41
N LYS A 82 -0.78 5.79 11.19
CA LYS A 82 0.41 6.55 11.59
C LYS A 82 1.45 5.72 12.39
N PRO A 83 1.07 4.89 13.38
CA PRO A 83 2.05 4.11 14.15
C PRO A 83 2.79 3.08 13.28
N LEU A 84 2.05 2.38 12.41
CA LEU A 84 2.65 1.41 11.48
C LEU A 84 3.64 2.08 10.52
N TRP A 85 3.29 3.25 10.00
CA TRP A 85 4.22 4.05 9.19
C TRP A 85 5.49 4.43 9.96
N GLY A 86 5.34 4.88 11.21
CA GLY A 86 6.46 5.21 12.09
C GLY A 86 7.38 4.01 12.30
N GLU A 87 6.82 2.83 12.54
CA GLU A 87 7.60 1.62 12.73
C GLU A 87 8.35 1.22 11.46
N ILE A 88 7.68 1.18 10.31
CA ILE A 88 8.30 0.76 9.04
C ILE A 88 9.36 1.77 8.55
N LYS A 89 9.12 3.08 8.74
CA LYS A 89 9.94 4.13 8.11
C LYS A 89 10.87 4.87 9.05
N GLN A 90 10.57 4.92 10.35
CA GLN A 90 11.36 5.68 11.32
C GLN A 90 12.11 4.77 12.29
N SER A 91 11.56 3.61 12.64
CA SER A 91 12.30 2.62 13.41
C SER A 91 13.18 1.79 12.48
N ARG A 92 14.49 2.04 12.53
CA ARG A 92 15.48 1.23 11.82
C ARG A 92 16.37 0.56 12.86
N PRO A 93 16.10 -0.72 13.23
CA PRO A 93 16.99 -1.47 14.11
C PRO A 93 18.38 -1.61 13.48
N ALA A 94 19.39 -1.99 14.27
CA ALA A 94 20.70 -2.31 13.72
C ALA A 94 20.57 -3.53 12.77
N PRO A 95 21.25 -3.53 11.60
CA PRO A 95 21.22 -4.67 10.71
C PRO A 95 22.04 -5.82 11.27
N ASP A 96 21.52 -7.05 11.13
CA ASP A 96 22.31 -8.27 11.22
C ASP A 96 23.08 -8.51 9.92
N VAL A 97 22.46 -8.14 8.78
CA VAL A 97 23.04 -8.23 7.44
C VAL A 97 22.76 -6.94 6.68
N GLN A 98 23.75 -6.44 5.96
CA GLN A 98 23.59 -5.34 5.02
C GLN A 98 23.94 -5.81 3.61
N VAL A 99 23.15 -5.40 2.63
CA VAL A 99 23.34 -5.77 1.22
C VAL A 99 23.10 -4.54 0.37
N ARG A 100 23.93 -4.36 -0.67
CA ARG A 100 23.72 -3.32 -1.69
C ARG A 100 23.09 -3.96 -2.92
N VAL A 101 21.97 -3.42 -3.36
CA VAL A 101 21.23 -3.90 -4.53
C VAL A 101 21.13 -2.77 -5.52
N ALA A 102 21.82 -2.89 -6.65
CA ALA A 102 21.82 -1.92 -7.72
C ALA A 102 21.05 -2.45 -8.94
N GLY A 103 20.07 -1.69 -9.42
CA GLY A 103 19.41 -1.98 -10.70
C GLY A 103 20.27 -1.58 -11.89
N LYS A 104 20.32 -2.41 -12.94
CA LYS A 104 20.88 -2.08 -14.26
C LYS A 104 20.03 -2.72 -15.36
N GLN A 105 20.08 -2.22 -16.59
CA GLN A 105 19.33 -2.77 -17.71
C GLN A 105 20.01 -4.03 -18.27
N PHE A 106 19.47 -5.25 -18.13
CA PHE A 106 18.22 -5.66 -17.45
C PHE A 106 18.48 -6.79 -16.46
N ASN A 107 19.18 -6.48 -15.37
CA ASN A 107 19.41 -7.37 -14.24
C ASN A 107 19.71 -6.58 -12.94
N TRP A 108 19.74 -7.28 -11.83
CA TRP A 108 20.08 -6.72 -10.52
C TRP A 108 21.49 -7.14 -10.14
N GLN A 109 22.30 -6.21 -9.68
CA GLN A 109 23.60 -6.48 -9.08
C GLN A 109 23.44 -6.46 -7.56
N ILE A 110 23.81 -7.55 -6.90
CA ILE A 110 23.74 -7.71 -5.45
C ILE A 110 25.17 -7.80 -4.92
N VAL A 111 25.53 -6.95 -3.97
CA VAL A 111 26.85 -6.92 -3.33
C VAL A 111 26.69 -7.13 -1.83
N TYR A 112 27.37 -8.15 -1.31
CA TYR A 112 27.52 -8.42 0.12
C TYR A 112 28.88 -7.91 0.58
N PRO A 113 28.95 -7.16 1.68
CA PRO A 113 30.23 -6.79 2.26
C PRO A 113 30.94 -8.04 2.78
N GLY A 114 32.28 -7.99 2.78
CA GLY A 114 33.07 -9.03 3.41
C GLY A 114 32.98 -9.00 4.95
N PRO A 115 33.82 -9.80 5.65
CA PRO A 115 33.85 -9.84 7.12
C PRO A 115 34.13 -8.50 7.80
N ASP A 116 34.66 -7.51 7.08
CA ASP A 116 34.92 -6.16 7.56
C ASP A 116 33.66 -5.26 7.61
N ALA A 117 32.52 -5.76 7.12
CA ALA A 117 31.23 -5.08 7.03
C ALA A 117 31.30 -3.72 6.29
N GLN A 118 32.30 -3.53 5.43
CA GLN A 118 32.46 -2.36 4.58
C GLN A 118 32.17 -2.76 3.14
N PHE A 119 31.66 -1.81 2.37
CA PHE A 119 31.48 -1.99 0.94
C PHE A 119 32.66 -1.37 0.20
N ASP A 120 32.84 -1.79 -1.05
CA ASP A 120 33.87 -1.30 -1.97
C ASP A 120 35.29 -1.74 -1.54
N THR A 121 35.39 -2.93 -0.95
CA THR A 121 36.62 -3.59 -0.50
C THR A 121 36.92 -4.85 -1.31
N ALA A 122 38.12 -5.43 -1.16
CA ALA A 122 38.58 -6.54 -2.00
C ALA A 122 37.90 -7.89 -1.66
N ASP A 123 37.26 -7.98 -0.50
CA ASP A 123 36.55 -9.14 0.02
C ASP A 123 35.03 -9.12 -0.25
N ASP A 124 34.53 -8.09 -0.92
CA ASP A 124 33.14 -7.99 -1.36
C ASP A 124 32.76 -9.16 -2.27
N TYR A 125 31.58 -9.72 -2.01
CA TYR A 125 31.02 -10.77 -2.86
C TYR A 125 29.86 -10.23 -3.68
N GLN A 126 29.95 -10.39 -5.00
CA GLN A 126 28.92 -9.97 -5.93
C GLN A 126 28.23 -11.16 -6.60
N ILE A 127 26.90 -11.10 -6.65
CA ILE A 127 26.06 -12.00 -7.43
C ILE A 127 25.02 -11.18 -8.20
N ASP A 128 24.59 -11.68 -9.35
CA ASP A 128 23.55 -11.03 -10.14
C ASP A 128 22.21 -11.78 -9.95
N ASN A 129 21.11 -11.02 -9.86
CA ASN A 129 19.70 -11.44 -9.79
C ASN A 129 19.22 -12.26 -8.57
N ASP A 130 20.12 -12.82 -7.77
CA ASP A 130 19.73 -13.71 -6.68
C ASP A 130 20.17 -13.18 -5.31
N LEU A 131 19.19 -12.82 -4.47
CA LEU A 131 19.40 -12.28 -3.12
C LEU A 131 19.12 -13.36 -2.09
N HIS A 132 20.15 -13.75 -1.35
CA HIS A 132 20.08 -14.70 -0.25
C HIS A 132 20.23 -13.95 1.07
N VAL A 133 19.31 -14.20 1.99
CA VAL A 133 19.33 -13.59 3.33
C VAL A 133 19.05 -14.65 4.39
N PRO A 134 19.64 -14.52 5.59
CA PRO A 134 19.30 -15.39 6.69
C PRO A 134 17.86 -15.16 7.14
N VAL A 135 17.17 -16.24 7.49
CA VAL A 135 15.84 -16.20 8.10
C VAL A 135 15.95 -15.61 9.50
N ASP A 136 14.91 -14.90 9.94
CA ASP A 136 14.81 -14.28 11.27
C ASP A 136 15.88 -13.23 11.60
N ALA A 137 16.44 -12.58 10.57
CA ALA A 137 17.46 -11.54 10.70
C ALA A 137 16.98 -10.18 10.18
N VAL A 138 17.49 -9.10 10.77
CA VAL A 138 17.29 -7.74 10.29
C VAL A 138 18.21 -7.49 9.08
N VAL A 139 17.61 -7.37 7.91
CA VAL A 139 18.33 -7.10 6.66
C VAL A 139 18.17 -5.64 6.25
N HIS A 140 19.29 -4.93 6.08
CA HIS A 140 19.32 -3.60 5.45
C HIS A 140 19.69 -3.71 3.98
N VAL A 141 18.76 -3.33 3.12
CA VAL A 141 18.97 -3.26 1.68
C VAL A 141 19.25 -1.82 1.27
N HIS A 142 20.45 -1.56 0.77
CA HIS A 142 20.84 -0.30 0.16
C HIS A 142 20.50 -0.36 -1.34
N LEU A 143 19.36 0.23 -1.70
CA LEU A 143 18.89 0.27 -3.08
C LEU A 143 19.50 1.46 -3.83
N SER A 144 20.08 1.18 -5.00
CA SER A 144 20.57 2.18 -5.95
C SER A 144 20.29 1.75 -7.40
N SER A 145 20.65 2.61 -8.34
CA SER A 145 20.64 2.29 -9.77
C SER A 145 21.96 2.70 -10.41
N LEU A 146 22.39 1.95 -11.41
CA LEU A 146 23.58 2.25 -12.22
C LEU A 146 23.28 3.06 -13.48
N ASP A 147 22.06 2.99 -14.00
CA ASP A 147 21.70 3.59 -15.29
C ASP A 147 20.38 4.38 -15.24
N VAL A 148 19.27 3.76 -14.86
CA VAL A 148 17.92 4.36 -14.88
C VAL A 148 17.13 4.08 -13.60
N ILE A 149 16.18 4.95 -13.26
CA ILE A 149 15.23 4.72 -12.15
C ILE A 149 14.19 3.68 -12.53
#